data_AF-A0A524FSV8-F1
#
_entry.id   AF-A0A524FSV8-F1
#
_cell.length_a   1.000
_cell.length_b   1.000
_cell.length_c   1.000
_cell.angle_alpha   90.00
_cell.angle_beta   90.00
_cell.angle_gamma   90.00
#
_symmetry.space_group_name_H-M   'P 1'
#
loop_
_entity.id
_entity.type
_entity.pdbx_description
1 polymer ?
#
loop_
_entity_poly.entity_id
_entity_poly.type
_entity_poly.pdbx_seq_one_letter_code
_entity_poly.pdbx_strand_id
1 'polypeptide(L)'
;MKVRKNASAYQELANEYEIDLGLNEEQSIAMHSNQPFMLNEDQLDYIVDQMTVTVGIDRYLQAHSEVLLPIALSLFVINERLWKIMERKPWDKEKMLAMCTIPLCTWERKAETTSNPKGSNRWDIHPNSLELALEKNPKILVCGEGGDFSGFIEQSQITMRKFGIPESRKLIPNYTFEQLQMEVKLDRAVFEIHPSPRDNLDYDYSEPARTFYNHGFAISVPGEDVILKVSKRKSLKMAGEVFLLIGSQILEDDDTQHYRALKIDILLRALQRRFT
;
A
#
# COMPACT_ATOMS: atom_id res chain seq x y z
N MET A 1 -6.02 11.65 7.93
CA MET A 1 -6.72 12.25 9.07
C MET A 1 -7.01 11.09 9.97
N LYS A 2 -6.36 10.99 11.14
CA LYS A 2 -6.61 9.86 12.06
C LYS A 2 -8.10 9.88 12.43
N VAL A 3 -8.77 8.75 12.22
CA VAL A 3 -10.23 8.63 12.36
C VAL A 3 -10.54 8.17 13.79
N ARG A 4 -11.48 8.84 14.46
CA ARG A 4 -12.00 8.40 15.76
C ARG A 4 -12.62 7.01 15.63
N LYS A 5 -12.36 6.16 16.61
CA LYS A 5 -12.88 4.79 16.65
C LYS A 5 -13.84 4.64 17.80
N ASN A 6 -14.84 3.77 17.62
CA ASN A 6 -15.84 3.51 18.65
C ASN A 6 -15.19 2.85 19.88
N ALA A 7 -15.76 3.09 21.06
CA ALA A 7 -15.27 2.52 22.31
C ALA A 7 -15.21 0.98 22.27
N SER A 8 -16.14 0.33 21.57
CA SER A 8 -16.18 -1.13 21.40
C SER A 8 -14.90 -1.70 20.80
N ALA A 9 -14.29 -1.02 19.83
CA ALA A 9 -13.04 -1.45 19.20
C ALA A 9 -11.86 -1.47 20.20
N TYR A 10 -11.82 -0.49 21.10
CA TYR A 10 -10.81 -0.41 22.15
C TYR A 10 -11.03 -1.47 23.23
N GLN A 11 -12.28 -1.70 23.62
CA GLN A 11 -12.64 -2.77 24.56
C GLN A 11 -12.29 -4.14 24.00
N GLU A 12 -12.59 -4.39 22.73
CA GLU A 12 -12.24 -5.64 22.04
C GLU A 12 -10.72 -5.84 22.03
N LEU A 13 -9.93 -4.81 21.69
CA LEU A 13 -8.47 -4.87 21.74
C LEU A 13 -7.96 -5.21 23.15
N ALA A 14 -8.43 -4.49 24.17
CA ALA A 14 -7.99 -4.68 25.55
C ALA A 14 -8.31 -6.09 26.05
N ASN A 15 -9.47 -6.63 25.66
CA ASN A 15 -9.90 -7.98 26.03
C ASN A 15 -9.14 -9.07 25.25
N GLU A 16 -8.92 -8.89 23.94
CA GLU A 16 -8.24 -9.89 23.09
C GLU A 16 -6.78 -10.08 23.52
N TYR A 17 -6.08 -8.99 23.84
CA TYR A 17 -4.65 -9.03 24.17
C TYR A 17 -4.36 -8.92 25.68
N GLU A 18 -5.39 -8.76 26.52
CA GLU A 18 -5.26 -8.56 27.97
C GLU A 18 -4.30 -7.40 28.33
N ILE A 19 -4.43 -6.28 27.62
CA ILE A 19 -3.53 -5.11 27.76
C ILE A 19 -4.22 -3.90 28.38
N ASP A 20 -3.41 -3.01 28.96
CA ASP A 20 -3.84 -1.66 29.34
C ASP A 20 -3.67 -0.70 28.16
N LEU A 21 -4.69 0.12 27.90
CA LEU A 21 -4.67 1.10 26.82
C LEU A 21 -4.02 2.43 27.22
N GLY A 22 -3.70 2.62 28.50
CA GLY A 22 -3.07 3.85 29.01
C GLY A 22 -3.97 5.08 28.82
N LEU A 23 -5.30 4.91 28.96
CA LEU A 23 -6.27 5.96 28.70
C LEU A 23 -6.15 7.09 29.73
N ASN A 24 -6.27 8.33 29.27
CA ASN A 24 -6.48 9.47 30.17
C ASN A 24 -7.93 9.52 30.67
N GLU A 25 -8.23 10.47 31.56
CA GLU A 25 -9.56 10.61 32.16
C GLU A 25 -10.66 10.85 31.10
N GLU A 26 -10.43 11.74 30.14
CA GLU A 26 -11.39 12.04 29.07
C GLU A 26 -11.70 10.82 28.19
N GLN A 27 -10.66 10.07 27.79
CA GLN A 27 -10.81 8.86 27.00
C GLN A 27 -11.45 7.73 27.81
N SER A 28 -11.15 7.64 29.11
CA SER A 28 -11.81 6.71 30.01
C SER A 28 -13.30 7.00 30.09
N ILE A 29 -13.70 8.27 30.27
CA ILE A 29 -15.12 8.68 30.26
C ILE A 29 -15.76 8.36 28.90
N ALA A 30 -15.07 8.64 27.80
CA ALA A 30 -15.55 8.32 26.46
C ALA A 30 -15.75 6.80 26.28
N MET A 31 -14.84 5.98 26.78
CA MET A 31 -14.94 4.51 26.73
C MET A 31 -16.16 4.00 27.52
N HIS A 32 -16.42 4.54 28.71
CA HIS A 32 -17.60 4.15 29.52
C HIS A 32 -18.91 4.66 28.94
N SER A 33 -18.87 5.81 28.26
CA SER A 33 -20.05 6.44 27.63
C SER A 33 -20.29 5.97 26.20
N ASN A 34 -19.52 4.95 25.73
CA ASN A 34 -19.54 4.44 24.36
C ASN A 34 -19.38 5.52 23.27
N GLN A 35 -18.55 6.53 23.53
CA GLN A 35 -18.28 7.63 22.61
C GLN A 35 -17.00 7.37 21.80
N PRO A 36 -16.93 7.81 20.51
CA PRO A 36 -15.72 7.63 19.72
C PRO A 36 -14.57 8.54 20.16
N PHE A 37 -13.37 7.97 20.28
CA PHE A 37 -12.13 8.70 20.60
C PHE A 37 -10.93 8.17 19.81
N MET A 38 -9.76 8.80 20.00
CA MET A 38 -8.49 8.40 19.39
C MET A 38 -7.43 8.24 20.46
N LEU A 39 -6.53 7.29 20.26
CA LEU A 39 -5.28 7.20 20.98
C LEU A 39 -4.26 8.17 20.37
N ASN A 40 -3.42 8.76 21.22
CA ASN A 40 -2.26 9.51 20.78
C ASN A 40 -1.08 8.57 20.47
N GLU A 41 0.05 9.13 20.02
CA GLU A 41 1.20 8.31 19.63
C GLU A 41 1.88 7.60 20.81
N ASP A 42 1.98 8.27 21.96
CA ASP A 42 2.57 7.69 23.18
C ASP A 42 1.75 6.49 23.69
N GLN A 43 0.43 6.56 23.56
CA GLN A 43 -0.49 5.46 23.90
C GLN A 43 -0.34 4.29 22.93
N LEU A 44 -0.19 4.57 21.63
CA LEU A 44 0.09 3.52 20.64
C LEU A 44 1.46 2.88 20.91
N ASP A 45 2.48 3.66 21.30
CA ASP A 45 3.77 3.11 21.70
C ASP A 45 3.69 2.22 22.93
N TYR A 46 2.95 2.66 23.95
CA TYR A 46 2.71 1.87 25.15
C TYR A 46 2.00 0.55 24.86
N ILE A 47 1.04 0.55 23.94
CA ILE A 47 0.38 -0.68 23.47
C ILE A 47 1.37 -1.56 22.71
N VAL A 48 2.17 -1.00 21.80
CA VAL A 48 3.18 -1.77 21.06
C VAL A 48 4.21 -2.38 22.03
N ASP A 49 4.64 -1.66 23.07
CA ASP A 49 5.55 -2.20 24.09
C ASP A 49 4.96 -3.44 24.76
N GLN A 50 3.69 -3.36 25.20
CA GLN A 50 3.00 -4.50 25.82
C GLN A 50 2.86 -5.68 24.84
N MET A 51 2.46 -5.43 23.59
CA MET A 51 2.26 -6.48 22.59
C MET A 51 3.56 -7.13 22.13
N THR A 52 4.69 -6.43 22.24
CA THR A 52 6.00 -6.91 21.77
C THR A 52 6.90 -7.42 22.89
N VAL A 53 6.56 -7.20 24.16
CA VAL A 53 7.45 -7.49 25.31
C VAL A 53 7.93 -8.94 25.37
N THR A 54 7.07 -9.90 25.02
CA THR A 54 7.38 -11.34 25.11
C THR A 54 8.02 -11.91 23.85
N VAL A 55 7.57 -11.46 22.68
CA VAL A 55 7.95 -12.05 21.38
C VAL A 55 9.00 -11.23 20.64
N GLY A 56 9.18 -9.96 20.99
CA GLY A 56 9.97 -8.98 20.25
C GLY A 56 9.23 -8.40 19.05
N ILE A 57 9.64 -7.19 18.63
CA ILE A 57 8.96 -6.42 17.58
C ILE A 57 8.95 -7.11 16.23
N ASP A 58 10.04 -7.81 15.86
CA ASP A 58 10.13 -8.52 14.58
C ASP A 58 9.08 -9.63 14.52
N ARG A 59 9.05 -10.53 15.50
CA ARG A 59 8.09 -11.65 15.53
C ARG A 59 6.65 -11.17 15.62
N TYR A 60 6.40 -10.11 16.38
CA TYR A 60 5.08 -9.48 16.44
C TYR A 60 4.61 -9.02 15.06
N LEU A 61 5.45 -8.26 14.35
CA LEU A 61 5.14 -7.75 13.01
C LEU A 61 4.89 -8.90 12.00
N GLN A 62 5.69 -9.95 12.08
CA GLN A 62 5.53 -11.13 11.21
C GLN A 62 4.23 -11.90 11.50
N ALA A 63 3.85 -12.03 12.77
CA ALA A 63 2.65 -12.76 13.17
C ALA A 63 1.35 -11.99 12.87
N HIS A 64 1.40 -10.66 12.76
CA HIS A 64 0.22 -9.80 12.62
C HIS A 64 0.15 -9.06 11.27
N SER A 65 1.01 -9.39 10.29
CA SER A 65 1.02 -8.72 8.98
C SER A 65 -0.28 -8.90 8.19
N GLU A 66 -1.03 -9.98 8.47
CA GLU A 66 -2.33 -10.27 7.86
C GLU A 66 -3.39 -9.22 8.15
N VAL A 67 -3.23 -8.40 9.21
CA VAL A 67 -4.13 -7.29 9.53
C VAL A 67 -4.27 -6.30 8.36
N LEU A 68 -3.25 -6.21 7.49
CA LEU A 68 -3.25 -5.36 6.31
C LEU A 68 -4.00 -5.95 5.11
N LEU A 69 -4.47 -7.20 5.19
CA LEU A 69 -5.19 -7.86 4.11
C LEU A 69 -6.69 -7.53 4.14
N PRO A 70 -7.34 -7.30 2.99
CA PRO A 70 -6.75 -7.22 1.64
C PRO A 70 -5.86 -5.99 1.42
N ILE A 71 -4.72 -6.18 0.75
CA ILE A 71 -3.79 -5.08 0.45
C ILE A 71 -4.20 -4.27 -0.79
N ALA A 72 -4.08 -2.95 -0.66
CA ALA A 72 -3.87 -2.01 -1.75
C ALA A 72 -2.37 -1.87 -2.01
N LEU A 73 -1.92 -1.98 -3.25
CA LEU A 73 -0.52 -1.79 -3.64
C LEU A 73 -0.41 -0.84 -4.82
N SER A 74 0.60 0.04 -4.79
CA SER A 74 1.01 0.82 -5.96
C SER A 74 2.52 0.98 -6.01
N LEU A 75 3.12 0.39 -7.05
CA LEU A 75 4.55 0.39 -7.29
C LEU A 75 4.89 1.47 -8.31
N PHE A 76 5.72 2.44 -7.95
CA PHE A 76 6.28 3.43 -8.87
C PHE A 76 7.77 3.17 -9.06
N VAL A 77 8.23 3.22 -10.31
CA VAL A 77 9.65 3.09 -10.64
C VAL A 77 10.10 4.41 -11.26
N ILE A 78 11.04 5.08 -10.61
CA ILE A 78 11.48 6.43 -10.93
C ILE A 78 12.86 6.35 -11.58
N ASN A 79 12.89 6.53 -12.90
CA ASN A 79 14.12 6.67 -13.68
C ASN A 79 13.86 7.53 -14.92
N GLU A 80 14.93 8.08 -15.51
CA GLU A 80 14.83 8.96 -16.68
C GLU A 80 14.14 8.32 -17.88
N ARG A 81 14.31 7.01 -18.08
CA ARG A 81 13.74 6.29 -19.22
C ARG A 81 12.22 6.21 -19.10
N LEU A 82 11.71 5.88 -17.92
CA LEU A 82 10.28 5.83 -17.65
C LEU A 82 9.67 7.23 -17.69
N TRP A 83 10.37 8.25 -17.19
CA TRP A 83 9.93 9.65 -17.32
C TRP A 83 9.71 10.06 -18.77
N LYS A 84 10.66 9.77 -19.67
CA LYS A 84 10.50 10.04 -21.11
C LYS A 84 9.30 9.31 -21.74
N ILE A 85 8.91 8.16 -21.19
CA ILE A 85 7.70 7.45 -21.62
C ILE A 85 6.45 8.15 -21.07
N MET A 86 6.45 8.55 -19.80
CA MET A 86 5.33 9.24 -19.15
C MET A 86 5.04 10.61 -19.78
N GLU A 87 6.05 11.34 -20.24
CA GLU A 87 5.86 12.62 -20.95
C GLU A 87 5.01 12.50 -22.24
N ARG A 88 4.88 11.28 -22.79
CA ARG A 88 4.08 11.00 -24.00
C ARG A 88 2.60 10.78 -23.70
N LYS A 89 2.23 10.64 -22.43
CA LYS A 89 0.83 10.47 -22.05
C LYS A 89 0.08 11.79 -22.24
N PRO A 90 -1.20 11.77 -22.66
CA PRO A 90 -1.86 12.99 -23.10
C PRO A 90 -2.39 13.87 -21.97
N TRP A 91 -2.34 13.41 -20.72
CA TRP A 91 -2.71 14.13 -19.50
C TRP A 91 -1.56 14.13 -18.49
N ASP A 92 -1.41 15.16 -17.67
CA ASP A 92 -0.51 15.20 -16.50
C ASP A 92 0.91 14.65 -16.72
N LYS A 93 1.57 15.08 -17.80
CA LYS A 93 2.89 14.60 -18.26
C LYS A 93 4.00 14.62 -17.20
N GLU A 94 3.85 15.47 -16.19
CA GLU A 94 4.78 15.64 -15.07
C GLU A 94 4.59 14.60 -13.95
N LYS A 95 3.60 13.70 -14.08
CA LYS A 95 3.29 12.69 -13.07
C LYS A 95 3.63 11.27 -13.53
N MET A 96 4.18 10.45 -12.64
CA MET A 96 4.51 9.05 -12.90
C MET A 96 3.30 8.15 -12.62
N LEU A 97 2.95 7.28 -13.56
CA LEU A 97 1.95 6.22 -13.32
C LEU A 97 2.54 5.07 -12.52
N ALA A 98 1.70 4.38 -11.76
CA ALA A 98 2.10 3.14 -11.10
C ALA A 98 2.48 2.09 -12.15
N MET A 99 3.64 1.46 -12.02
CA MET A 99 4.06 0.34 -12.87
C MET A 99 3.25 -0.92 -12.56
N CYS A 100 2.93 -1.15 -11.29
CA CYS A 100 2.05 -2.22 -10.86
C CYS A 100 1.07 -1.75 -9.80
N THR A 101 -0.11 -2.34 -9.78
CA THR A 101 -1.13 -2.09 -8.76
C THR A 101 -1.78 -3.38 -8.27
N ILE A 102 -2.25 -3.40 -7.03
CA ILE A 102 -3.22 -4.38 -6.51
C ILE A 102 -4.34 -3.55 -5.86
N PRO A 103 -5.61 -3.70 -6.25
CA PRO A 103 -6.10 -4.48 -7.39
C PRO A 103 -5.71 -3.88 -8.73
N LEU A 104 -6.19 -4.47 -9.83
CA LEU A 104 -6.10 -3.87 -11.15
C LEU A 104 -6.82 -2.51 -11.20
N CYS A 105 -6.12 -1.49 -11.70
CA CYS A 105 -6.70 -0.20 -12.03
C CYS A 105 -6.44 0.09 -13.53
N THR A 106 -7.48 0.28 -14.33
CA THR A 106 -7.37 0.39 -15.80
C THR A 106 -8.09 1.61 -16.36
N TRP A 107 -7.68 2.02 -17.57
CA TRP A 107 -8.48 2.91 -18.40
C TRP A 107 -9.56 2.13 -19.14
N GLU A 108 -10.82 2.57 -19.05
CA GLU A 108 -11.91 2.06 -19.85
C GLU A 108 -12.71 3.20 -20.49
N ARG A 109 -12.67 3.31 -21.82
CA ARG A 109 -13.37 4.37 -22.56
C ARG A 109 -14.86 4.50 -22.18
N LYS A 110 -15.53 3.38 -21.94
CA LYS A 110 -16.96 3.35 -21.56
C LYS A 110 -17.24 3.91 -20.16
N ALA A 111 -16.21 4.01 -19.32
CA ALA A 111 -16.29 4.57 -17.97
C ALA A 111 -16.01 6.09 -17.95
N GLU A 112 -15.67 6.69 -19.09
CA GLU A 112 -15.44 8.14 -19.20
C GLU A 112 -16.76 8.89 -19.00
N THR A 113 -16.79 9.76 -17.98
CA THR A 113 -17.93 10.64 -17.67
C THR A 113 -17.41 12.02 -17.27
N THR A 114 -18.30 12.99 -17.08
CA THR A 114 -17.91 14.32 -16.57
C THR A 114 -17.23 14.25 -15.19
N SER A 115 -17.65 13.29 -14.34
CA SER A 115 -17.06 13.06 -13.02
C SER A 115 -15.86 12.11 -13.03
N ASN A 116 -15.68 11.33 -14.10
CA ASN A 116 -14.53 10.44 -14.33
C ASN A 116 -13.94 10.72 -15.74
N PRO A 117 -13.33 11.89 -15.96
CA PRO A 117 -12.90 12.30 -17.31
C PRO A 117 -11.76 11.43 -17.87
N LYS A 118 -11.09 10.67 -17.01
CA LYS A 118 -10.02 9.74 -17.38
C LYS A 118 -10.51 8.30 -17.46
N GLY A 119 -11.80 8.02 -17.28
CA GLY A 119 -12.36 6.67 -17.40
C GLY A 119 -11.64 5.63 -16.55
N SER A 120 -11.08 6.03 -15.40
CA SER A 120 -10.35 5.12 -14.52
C SER A 120 -11.36 4.16 -13.89
N ASN A 121 -11.13 2.86 -14.05
CA ASN A 121 -11.92 1.81 -13.42
C ASN A 121 -11.04 1.03 -12.43
N ARG A 122 -11.60 0.75 -11.25
CA ARG A 122 -10.95 -0.03 -10.19
C ARG A 122 -11.69 -1.34 -10.08
N TRP A 123 -10.95 -2.42 -10.14
CA TRP A 123 -11.49 -3.76 -10.07
C TRP A 123 -11.50 -4.27 -8.63
N ASP A 124 -12.34 -5.25 -8.35
CA ASP A 124 -12.39 -5.87 -7.03
C ASP A 124 -11.05 -6.52 -6.68
N ILE A 125 -10.70 -6.48 -5.39
CA ILE A 125 -9.52 -7.18 -4.90
C ILE A 125 -9.78 -8.68 -4.87
N HIS A 126 -8.96 -9.42 -5.62
CA HIS A 126 -8.81 -10.86 -5.47
C HIS A 126 -7.90 -11.20 -4.28
N PRO A 127 -8.00 -12.43 -3.72
CA PRO A 127 -7.16 -12.86 -2.61
C PRO A 127 -5.67 -12.56 -2.85
N ASN A 128 -5.05 -11.94 -1.85
CA ASN A 128 -3.65 -11.54 -1.86
C ASN A 128 -2.98 -11.89 -0.53
N SER A 129 -1.65 -11.83 -0.50
CA SER A 129 -0.85 -12.11 0.68
C SER A 129 0.25 -11.07 0.87
N LEU A 130 0.57 -10.86 2.13
CA LEU A 130 1.64 -10.00 2.60
C LEU A 130 2.38 -10.74 3.71
N GLU A 131 3.65 -11.03 3.48
CA GLU A 131 4.53 -11.65 4.46
C GLU A 131 5.69 -10.70 4.77
N LEU A 132 5.95 -10.53 6.06
CA LEU A 132 7.15 -9.85 6.56
C LEU A 132 8.16 -10.91 7.01
N ALA A 133 9.39 -10.82 6.54
CA ALA A 133 10.50 -11.64 6.99
C ALA A 133 11.58 -10.73 7.57
N LEU A 134 11.68 -10.58 8.90
CA LEU A 134 12.43 -9.49 9.52
C LEU A 134 13.72 -9.89 10.26
N GLU A 135 13.83 -11.14 10.77
CA GLU A 135 14.97 -11.54 11.62
C GLU A 135 16.32 -11.59 10.86
N LYS A 136 16.34 -12.14 9.63
CA LYS A 136 17.57 -12.29 8.83
C LYS A 136 17.33 -11.92 7.37
N ASN A 137 18.07 -10.92 6.88
CA ASN A 137 17.88 -10.30 5.56
C ASN A 137 16.44 -9.76 5.42
N PRO A 138 16.12 -8.64 6.09
CA PRO A 138 14.77 -8.17 6.23
C PRO A 138 14.13 -7.91 4.85
N LYS A 139 12.94 -8.45 4.63
CA LYS A 139 12.22 -8.35 3.35
C LYS A 139 10.71 -8.38 3.52
N ILE A 140 10.01 -7.84 2.52
CA ILE A 140 8.57 -7.97 2.33
C ILE A 140 8.32 -8.84 1.11
N LEU A 141 7.39 -9.78 1.24
CA LEU A 141 6.87 -10.56 0.13
C LEU A 141 5.39 -10.22 -0.05
N VAL A 142 5.04 -9.81 -1.27
CA VAL A 142 3.67 -9.52 -1.67
C VAL A 142 3.28 -10.42 -2.83
N CYS A 143 2.13 -11.10 -2.72
CA CYS A 143 1.54 -11.82 -3.84
C CYS A 143 0.07 -11.43 -4.01
N GLY A 144 -0.40 -11.36 -5.25
CA GLY A 144 -1.81 -11.07 -5.52
C GLY A 144 -2.07 -10.91 -7.01
N GLU A 145 -3.32 -10.60 -7.36
CA GLU A 145 -3.71 -10.30 -8.73
C GLU A 145 -3.90 -8.80 -8.90
N GLY A 146 -3.39 -8.26 -10.00
CA GLY A 146 -3.25 -6.83 -10.14
C GLY A 146 -2.99 -6.35 -11.55
N GLY A 147 -2.72 -5.06 -11.68
CA GLY A 147 -2.33 -4.44 -12.93
C GLY A 147 -0.83 -4.48 -13.12
N ASP A 148 -0.39 -4.90 -14.30
CA ASP A 148 0.93 -4.60 -14.84
C ASP A 148 0.77 -3.56 -15.94
N PHE A 149 1.43 -2.41 -15.79
CA PHE A 149 1.44 -1.36 -16.80
C PHE A 149 2.14 -1.89 -18.04
N SER A 150 1.33 -2.44 -18.95
CA SER A 150 1.74 -2.78 -20.31
C SER A 150 2.90 -3.79 -20.39
N GLY A 151 3.28 -4.53 -19.35
CA GLY A 151 4.45 -5.43 -19.44
C GLY A 151 5.77 -4.70 -19.62
N PHE A 152 5.83 -3.42 -19.26
CA PHE A 152 7.05 -2.61 -19.34
C PHE A 152 8.18 -3.14 -18.47
N ILE A 153 7.86 -3.97 -17.47
CA ILE A 153 8.83 -4.61 -16.59
C ILE A 153 9.87 -5.43 -17.38
N GLU A 154 9.60 -5.85 -18.62
CA GLU A 154 10.52 -6.67 -19.44
C GLU A 154 11.25 -5.95 -20.60
N GLN A 155 10.89 -4.73 -21.01
CA GLN A 155 11.32 -4.29 -22.35
C GLN A 155 12.74 -3.69 -22.39
N SER A 156 13.71 -4.50 -22.81
CA SER A 156 14.86 -4.00 -23.58
C SER A 156 14.34 -3.22 -24.81
N GLN A 157 15.08 -2.22 -25.28
CA GLN A 157 14.64 -1.28 -26.33
C GLN A 157 14.20 -1.92 -27.67
N ILE A 158 14.37 -3.23 -27.86
CA ILE A 158 14.19 -3.94 -29.13
C ILE A 158 12.71 -4.26 -29.43
N THR A 159 11.84 -4.39 -28.43
CA THR A 159 10.43 -4.82 -28.62
C THR A 159 9.36 -3.75 -28.42
N MET A 160 9.75 -2.49 -28.17
CA MET A 160 8.83 -1.33 -28.03
C MET A 160 7.87 -1.13 -29.22
N ARG A 161 8.11 -1.76 -30.38
CA ARG A 161 7.24 -1.74 -31.56
C ARG A 161 5.94 -2.54 -31.42
N LYS A 162 5.79 -3.37 -30.38
CA LYS A 162 4.60 -4.22 -30.16
C LYS A 162 3.69 -3.75 -29.04
N PHE A 163 3.84 -2.52 -28.58
CA PHE A 163 2.70 -1.86 -28.00
C PHE A 163 1.71 -1.53 -29.10
N GLY A 164 0.46 -1.96 -28.92
CA GLY A 164 -0.68 -1.28 -29.51
C GLY A 164 -0.74 0.14 -28.94
N ILE A 165 0.24 0.97 -29.28
CA ILE A 165 0.06 2.40 -29.38
C ILE A 165 -0.98 2.49 -30.49
N PRO A 166 -2.24 2.88 -30.20
CA PRO A 166 -3.19 3.14 -31.26
C PRO A 166 -2.52 4.10 -32.24
N GLU A 167 -2.88 4.12 -33.52
CA GLU A 167 -2.26 5.00 -34.53
C GLU A 167 -2.27 6.50 -34.15
N SER A 168 -2.94 6.89 -33.06
CA SER A 168 -2.74 8.14 -32.34
C SER A 168 -1.40 8.20 -31.57
N ARG A 169 -0.62 9.28 -31.77
CA ARG A 169 0.65 9.59 -31.07
C ARG A 169 0.61 9.64 -29.52
N LYS A 170 -0.52 9.33 -28.88
CA LYS A 170 -0.78 9.48 -27.44
C LYS A 170 -0.66 8.12 -26.72
N LEU A 171 0.12 8.05 -25.65
CA LEU A 171 0.21 6.84 -24.80
C LEU A 171 -0.99 6.80 -23.83
N ILE A 172 -1.84 5.77 -23.95
CA ILE A 172 -2.94 5.51 -23.01
C ILE A 172 -2.50 4.38 -22.07
N PRO A 173 -2.74 4.48 -20.75
CA PRO A 173 -2.48 3.39 -19.81
C PRO A 173 -3.26 2.14 -20.18
N ASN A 174 -2.53 1.05 -20.37
CA ASN A 174 -3.11 -0.25 -20.64
C ASN A 174 -2.54 -1.23 -19.63
N TYR A 175 -3.21 -1.33 -18.48
CA TYR A 175 -2.87 -2.33 -17.47
C TYR A 175 -3.49 -3.66 -17.86
N THR A 176 -2.67 -4.70 -17.87
CA THR A 176 -3.15 -6.06 -18.05
C THR A 176 -3.32 -6.70 -16.69
N PHE A 177 -4.42 -7.45 -16.52
CA PHE A 177 -4.61 -8.27 -15.34
C PHE A 177 -3.56 -9.37 -15.31
N GLU A 178 -2.79 -9.45 -14.23
CA GLU A 178 -1.68 -10.38 -14.09
C GLU A 178 -1.55 -10.85 -12.64
N GLN A 179 -0.98 -12.04 -12.46
CA GLN A 179 -0.54 -12.50 -11.14
C GLN A 179 0.80 -11.83 -10.80
N LEU A 180 0.90 -11.17 -9.67
CA LEU A 180 2.08 -10.44 -9.22
C LEU A 180 2.71 -11.16 -8.02
N GLN A 181 4.04 -11.27 -8.04
CA GLN A 181 4.86 -11.69 -6.90
C GLN A 181 6.01 -10.70 -6.75
N MET A 182 6.07 -9.98 -5.64
CA MET A 182 7.07 -8.96 -5.36
C MET A 182 7.85 -9.32 -4.11
N GLU A 183 9.17 -9.24 -4.19
CA GLU A 183 10.08 -9.27 -3.05
C GLU A 183 10.77 -7.90 -2.95
N VAL A 184 10.72 -7.30 -1.76
CA VAL A 184 11.38 -6.02 -1.45
C VAL A 184 12.34 -6.25 -0.31
N LYS A 185 13.65 -6.07 -0.56
CA LYS A 185 14.64 -6.10 0.51
C LYS A 185 14.66 -4.77 1.25
N LEU A 186 14.81 -4.84 2.57
CA LEU A 186 14.61 -3.71 3.47
C LEU A 186 15.91 -3.13 4.04
N ASP A 187 17.06 -3.68 3.67
CA ASP A 187 18.37 -3.23 4.18
C ASP A 187 18.65 -1.74 3.93
N ARG A 188 18.08 -1.18 2.85
CA ARG A 188 18.22 0.23 2.46
C ARG A 188 16.86 0.94 2.35
N ALA A 189 15.83 0.39 2.97
CA ALA A 189 14.49 0.94 2.89
C ALA A 189 14.33 2.17 3.77
N VAL A 190 13.71 3.20 3.21
CA VAL A 190 13.16 4.33 3.97
C VAL A 190 11.66 4.12 4.09
N PHE A 191 11.17 4.03 5.33
CA PHE A 191 9.76 3.82 5.64
C PHE A 191 9.08 5.14 6.01
N GLU A 192 7.86 5.31 5.53
CA GLU A 192 6.97 6.42 5.88
C GLU A 192 5.59 5.86 6.18
N ILE A 193 5.14 5.88 7.43
CA ILE A 193 3.75 5.54 7.76
C ILE A 193 2.83 6.71 7.45
N HIS A 194 1.58 6.43 7.08
CA HIS A 194 0.61 7.45 6.68
C HIS A 194 1.19 8.41 5.62
N PRO A 195 1.70 7.89 4.48
CA PRO A 195 2.41 8.70 3.52
C PRO A 195 1.50 9.76 2.92
N SER A 196 2.02 10.98 2.84
CA SER A 196 1.30 12.06 2.16
C SER A 196 1.32 11.82 0.64
N PRO A 197 0.25 12.16 -0.09
CA PRO A 197 0.24 12.07 -1.55
C PRO A 197 1.39 12.90 -2.13
N ARG A 198 2.12 12.33 -3.09
CA ARG A 198 3.23 13.03 -3.77
C ARG A 198 2.73 13.65 -5.07
N ASP A 199 3.04 14.92 -5.30
CA ASP A 199 2.53 15.68 -6.45
C ASP A 199 2.99 15.12 -7.80
N ASN A 200 4.16 14.48 -7.82
CA ASN A 200 4.76 13.88 -9.01
C ASN A 200 4.27 12.45 -9.31
N LEU A 201 3.31 11.92 -8.54
CA LEU A 201 2.72 10.60 -8.76
C LEU A 201 1.27 10.72 -9.23
N ASP A 202 0.89 9.86 -10.16
CA ASP A 202 -0.43 9.79 -10.75
C ASP A 202 -1.21 8.65 -10.09
N TYR A 203 -2.20 9.02 -9.27
CA TYR A 203 -3.01 8.08 -8.50
C TYR A 203 -4.32 7.70 -9.20
N ASP A 204 -4.59 8.23 -10.39
CA ASP A 204 -5.88 7.99 -11.06
C ASP A 204 -6.06 6.52 -11.46
N TYR A 205 -4.95 5.85 -11.76
CA TYR A 205 -4.87 4.42 -12.09
C TYR A 205 -4.26 3.63 -10.94
N SER A 206 -4.61 4.01 -9.72
CA SER A 206 -4.20 3.40 -8.46
C SER A 206 -5.38 3.45 -7.50
N GLU A 207 -5.25 2.76 -6.38
CA GLU A 207 -6.06 3.06 -5.20
C GLU A 207 -5.94 4.54 -4.81
N PRO A 208 -7.01 5.15 -4.27
CA PRO A 208 -6.98 6.56 -3.86
C PRO A 208 -5.83 6.82 -2.89
N ALA A 209 -5.13 7.94 -3.05
CA ALA A 209 -4.01 8.29 -2.17
C ALA A 209 -4.42 8.33 -0.67
N ARG A 210 -5.69 8.66 -0.41
CA ARG A 210 -6.30 8.62 0.93
C ARG A 210 -6.26 7.22 1.58
N THR A 211 -6.37 6.14 0.80
CA THR A 211 -6.28 4.76 1.30
C THR A 211 -4.92 4.53 1.95
N PHE A 212 -3.84 4.87 1.24
CA PHE A 212 -2.47 4.72 1.76
C PHE A 212 -2.19 5.67 2.93
N TYR A 213 -2.64 6.92 2.84
CA TYR A 213 -2.48 7.89 3.91
C TYR A 213 -3.17 7.45 5.21
N ASN A 214 -4.38 6.88 5.13
CA ASN A 214 -5.12 6.48 6.31
C ASN A 214 -4.66 5.12 6.88
N HIS A 215 -4.38 4.14 6.02
CA HIS A 215 -4.25 2.74 6.42
C HIS A 215 -3.04 2.05 5.77
N GLY A 216 -1.96 2.79 5.54
CA GLY A 216 -0.80 2.26 4.85
C GLY A 216 0.51 2.94 5.18
N PHE A 217 1.54 2.49 4.47
CA PHE A 217 2.90 2.97 4.55
C PHE A 217 3.52 3.02 3.14
N ALA A 218 4.56 3.83 3.01
CA ALA A 218 5.41 3.87 1.85
C ALA A 218 6.79 3.29 2.15
N ILE A 219 7.41 2.73 1.13
CA ILE A 219 8.81 2.29 1.14
C ILE A 219 9.51 2.93 -0.06
N SER A 220 10.62 3.63 0.21
CA SER A 220 11.57 4.05 -0.83
C SER A 220 12.81 3.16 -0.76
N VAL A 221 13.19 2.53 -1.87
CA VAL A 221 14.38 1.66 -1.97
C VAL A 221 15.03 1.78 -3.36
N PRO A 222 16.33 1.48 -3.48
CA PRO A 222 16.94 1.22 -4.78
C PRO A 222 16.24 0.06 -5.49
N GLY A 223 15.97 0.19 -6.78
CA GLY A 223 15.22 -0.80 -7.55
C GLY A 223 15.89 -2.16 -7.66
N GLU A 224 17.20 -2.25 -7.46
CA GLU A 224 17.93 -3.52 -7.40
C GLU A 224 17.59 -4.40 -6.18
N ASP A 225 16.93 -3.81 -5.18
CA ASP A 225 16.39 -4.44 -3.97
C ASP A 225 14.93 -4.89 -4.15
N VAL A 226 14.31 -4.57 -5.30
CA VAL A 226 12.95 -4.96 -5.63
C VAL A 226 12.97 -5.96 -6.77
N ILE A 227 12.51 -7.18 -6.48
CA ILE A 227 12.35 -8.24 -7.45
C ILE A 227 10.85 -8.41 -7.71
N LEU A 228 10.44 -8.28 -8.96
CA LEU A 228 9.06 -8.45 -9.38
C LEU A 228 8.97 -9.58 -10.40
N LYS A 229 7.98 -10.45 -10.21
CA LYS A 229 7.61 -11.52 -11.14
C LYS A 229 6.14 -11.35 -11.50
N VAL A 230 5.88 -11.39 -12.79
CA VAL A 230 4.55 -11.20 -13.38
C VAL A 230 4.15 -12.50 -14.08
N SER A 231 3.17 -13.21 -13.54
CA SER A 231 2.64 -14.46 -14.08
C SER A 231 3.76 -15.48 -14.39
N LYS A 232 3.84 -15.94 -15.64
CA LYS A 232 4.84 -16.93 -16.09
C LYS A 232 6.18 -16.30 -16.51
N ARG A 233 6.32 -14.97 -16.39
CA ARG A 233 7.51 -14.23 -16.81
C ARG A 233 8.68 -14.45 -15.84
N LYS A 234 9.90 -14.15 -16.30
CA LYS A 234 11.09 -14.25 -15.45
C LYS A 234 11.04 -13.16 -14.39
N SER A 235 11.46 -13.47 -13.16
CA SER A 235 11.64 -12.45 -12.13
C SER A 235 12.70 -11.43 -12.56
N LEU A 236 12.39 -10.15 -12.38
CA LEU A 236 13.26 -9.04 -12.77
C LEU A 236 13.46 -8.06 -11.62
N LYS A 237 14.67 -7.49 -11.59
CA LYS A 237 14.98 -6.36 -10.71
C LYS A 237 14.48 -5.07 -11.35
N MET A 238 13.99 -4.15 -10.54
CA MET A 238 13.61 -2.83 -11.03
C MET A 238 14.86 -1.98 -11.31
N ALA A 239 14.73 -1.02 -12.23
CA ALA A 239 15.82 -0.13 -12.62
C ALA A 239 15.53 1.30 -12.16
N GLY A 240 16.42 1.91 -11.37
CA GLY A 240 16.24 3.24 -10.77
C GLY A 240 15.74 3.18 -9.34
N GLU A 241 15.10 4.23 -8.86
CA GLU A 241 14.53 4.28 -7.51
C GLU A 241 13.11 3.70 -7.53
N VAL A 242 12.75 2.94 -6.51
CA VAL A 242 11.40 2.41 -6.34
C VAL A 242 10.73 3.14 -5.18
N PHE A 243 9.51 3.60 -5.43
CA PHE A 243 8.60 4.07 -4.41
C PHE A 243 7.37 3.16 -4.38
N LEU A 244 7.18 2.44 -3.29
CA LEU A 244 6.12 1.47 -3.12
C LEU A 244 5.15 1.96 -2.06
N LEU A 245 3.86 1.95 -2.37
CA LEU A 245 2.78 2.18 -1.43
C LEU A 245 2.09 0.86 -1.14
N ILE A 246 1.94 0.53 0.14
CA ILE A 246 1.16 -0.61 0.62
C ILE A 246 0.15 -0.08 1.64
N GLY A 247 -1.12 -0.40 1.47
CA GLY A 247 -2.17 -0.06 2.41
C GLY A 247 -3.16 -1.19 2.58
N SER A 248 -4.02 -1.08 3.57
CA SER A 248 -5.14 -2.00 3.77
C SER A 248 -6.42 -1.40 3.22
N GLN A 249 -7.20 -2.18 2.46
CA GLN A 249 -8.57 -1.80 2.14
C GLN A 249 -9.50 -2.20 3.27
N ILE A 250 -10.17 -1.21 3.86
CA ILE A 250 -11.26 -1.42 4.80
C ILE A 250 -12.57 -1.27 4.04
N LEU A 251 -13.32 -2.36 3.94
CA LEU A 251 -14.62 -2.37 3.25
C LEU A 251 -15.65 -1.69 4.17
N GLU A 252 -16.48 -0.81 3.61
CA GLU A 252 -17.38 0.08 4.38
C GLU A 252 -18.55 -0.66 5.07
N ASP A 253 -18.83 -1.91 4.70
CA ASP A 253 -19.93 -2.73 5.24
C ASP A 253 -19.51 -3.67 6.40
N ASP A 254 -18.32 -3.47 6.97
CA ASP A 254 -17.79 -4.32 8.03
C ASP A 254 -18.05 -3.71 9.41
N ASP A 255 -18.92 -4.35 10.22
CA ASP A 255 -19.16 -3.95 11.62
C ASP A 255 -17.86 -3.92 12.46
N THR A 256 -16.80 -4.59 11.99
CA THR A 256 -15.47 -4.62 12.62
C THR A 256 -14.50 -3.56 12.06
N GLN A 257 -14.93 -2.67 11.16
CA GLN A 257 -14.09 -1.65 10.50
C GLN A 257 -13.27 -0.83 11.50
N HIS A 258 -13.88 -0.39 12.60
CA HIS A 258 -13.16 0.38 13.62
C HIS A 258 -12.11 -0.46 14.35
N TYR A 259 -12.40 -1.72 14.65
CA TYR A 259 -11.46 -2.60 15.31
C TYR A 259 -10.29 -2.96 14.40
N ARG A 260 -10.58 -3.30 13.14
CA ARG A 260 -9.55 -3.53 12.13
C ARG A 260 -8.68 -2.31 11.89
N ALA A 261 -9.28 -1.12 11.78
CA ALA A 261 -8.54 0.13 11.67
C ALA A 261 -7.61 0.37 12.87
N LEU A 262 -8.03 -0.01 14.09
CA LEU A 262 -7.20 0.10 15.29
C LEU A 262 -5.97 -0.82 15.21
N LYS A 263 -6.17 -2.07 14.83
CA LYS A 263 -5.08 -3.03 14.63
C LYS A 263 -4.10 -2.57 13.56
N ILE A 264 -4.59 -1.97 12.48
CA ILE A 264 -3.75 -1.38 11.43
C ILE A 264 -2.89 -0.24 12.02
N ASP A 265 -3.47 0.69 12.77
CA ASP A 265 -2.71 1.81 13.36
C ASP A 265 -1.61 1.32 14.31
N ILE A 266 -1.88 0.29 15.10
CA ILE A 266 -0.89 -0.33 16.01
C ILE A 266 0.23 -1.01 15.21
N LEU A 267 -0.13 -1.80 14.18
CA LEU A 267 0.85 -2.46 13.32
C LEU A 267 1.73 -1.44 12.59
N LEU A 268 1.14 -0.35 12.05
CA LEU A 268 1.88 0.74 11.42
C LEU A 268 2.82 1.41 12.42
N ARG A 269 2.38 1.64 13.67
CA ARG A 269 3.26 2.21 14.70
C ARG A 269 4.42 1.28 15.04
N ALA A 270 4.18 -0.03 15.13
CA ALA A 270 5.24 -1.02 15.31
C ALA A 270 6.22 -1.04 14.12
N LEU A 271 5.73 -0.94 12.87
CA LEU A 271 6.58 -0.83 11.68
C LEU A 271 7.45 0.43 11.76
N GLN A 272 6.88 1.58 12.13
CA GLN A 272 7.63 2.82 12.28
C GLN A 272 8.77 2.64 13.28
N ARG A 273 8.48 2.17 14.50
CA ARG A 273 9.49 1.94 15.56
C ARG A 273 10.61 0.98 15.15
N ARG A 274 10.32 0.01 14.28
CA ARG A 274 11.33 -0.95 13.82
C ARG A 274 12.32 -0.34 12.83
N PHE A 275 11.90 0.65 12.05
CA PHE A 275 12.67 1.20 10.94
C PHE A 275 13.11 2.67 11.14
N THR A 276 12.77 3.29 12.27
CA THR A 276 13.30 4.59 12.74
C THR A 276 14.17 4.41 13.97
#